data_AF-A0A2W7SB67-F1
#
_entry.id   AF-A0A2W7SB67-F1
#
_cell.length_a   1.000
_cell.length_b   1.000
_cell.length_c   1.000
_cell.angle_alpha   90.00
_cell.angle_beta   90.00
_cell.angle_gamma   90.00
#
_symmetry.space_group_name_H-M   'P 1'
#
loop_
_entity.id
_entity.type
_entity.pdbx_description
1 polymer ?
#
loop_
_entity_poly.entity_id
_entity_poly.type
_entity_poly.pdbx_seq_one_letter_code
_entity_poly.pdbx_strand_id
1 'polypeptide(L)'
;MTAQAHEILFLNGYETSMAAEPLNQYLQNRNDITFSPQSSTCWRGYYGQWKIEENKLFLIGLEAYIIGDTETKVGLNYLFPGQKEVFANWFNGEIRIPQGKMLEYVHRGYASLYERDLFLVFENGILINQYEVDNKEEYQDRLIKRLSLTKESNNKKKKRNIVISILAIILIGICIGIYYLIMWGSVISYVISTILGIGLIFLIFLVIKITLKK
;
A
#
# COMPACT_ATOMS: atom_id res chain seq x y z
N MET A 1 1.75 -3.75 4.96
CA MET A 1 3.16 -3.84 4.58
C MET A 1 3.75 -2.45 4.70
N THR A 2 4.97 -2.31 5.20
CA THR A 2 5.68 -1.03 5.36
C THR A 2 6.40 -0.68 4.04
N ALA A 3 6.66 0.60 3.78
CA ALA A 3 7.52 1.02 2.67
C ALA A 3 8.91 0.35 2.75
N GLN A 4 9.48 0.01 1.60
CA GLN A 4 10.79 -0.62 1.49
C GLN A 4 11.89 0.42 1.77
N ALA A 5 12.90 0.03 2.52
CA ALA A 5 14.04 0.87 2.85
C ALA A 5 14.86 1.18 1.59
N HIS A 6 15.20 2.46 1.43
CA HIS A 6 16.07 2.93 0.36
C HIS A 6 17.51 2.50 0.62
N GLU A 7 18.30 2.48 -0.43
CA GLU A 7 19.75 2.29 -0.37
C GLU A 7 20.47 3.63 -0.46
N ILE A 8 21.74 3.66 -0.08
CA ILE A 8 22.56 4.87 -0.16
C ILE A 8 23.20 4.93 -1.54
N LEU A 9 23.15 6.10 -2.16
CA LEU A 9 23.82 6.39 -3.42
C LEU A 9 24.65 7.66 -3.28
N PHE A 10 25.91 7.62 -3.69
CA PHE A 10 26.76 8.79 -3.85
C PHE A 10 26.73 9.23 -5.32
N LEU A 11 26.13 10.40 -5.58
CA LEU A 11 26.00 10.99 -6.90
C LEU A 11 26.69 12.36 -6.92
N ASN A 12 27.67 12.53 -7.82
CA ASN A 12 28.46 13.78 -7.93
C ASN A 12 29.09 14.23 -6.60
N GLY A 13 29.50 13.28 -5.75
CA GLY A 13 30.09 13.56 -4.44
C GLY A 13 29.09 13.83 -3.31
N TYR A 14 27.78 13.82 -3.58
CA TYR A 14 26.74 14.01 -2.57
C TYR A 14 26.05 12.69 -2.24
N GLU A 15 25.80 12.46 -0.95
CA GLU A 15 24.98 11.36 -0.48
C GLU A 15 23.50 11.62 -0.78
N THR A 16 22.83 10.63 -1.37
CA THR A 16 21.40 10.61 -1.61
C THR A 16 20.83 9.22 -1.34
N SER A 17 19.50 9.10 -1.38
CA SER A 17 18.81 7.82 -1.27
C SER A 17 18.38 7.33 -2.66
N MET A 18 18.37 6.01 -2.85
CA MET A 18 17.86 5.39 -4.07
C MET A 18 16.75 4.39 -3.78
N ALA A 19 15.71 4.47 -4.60
CA ALA A 19 14.54 3.61 -4.60
C ALA A 19 14.66 2.53 -5.69
N ALA A 20 15.74 1.75 -5.62
CA ALA A 20 16.02 0.62 -6.51
C ALA A 20 16.92 -0.40 -5.80
N GLU A 21 17.02 -1.61 -6.37
CA GLU A 21 17.77 -2.73 -5.78
C GLU A 21 18.71 -3.38 -6.82
N PRO A 22 19.78 -2.70 -7.31
CA PRO A 22 20.62 -3.24 -8.38
C PRO A 22 21.31 -4.56 -8.05
N LEU A 23 21.62 -4.80 -6.77
CA LEU A 23 22.19 -6.07 -6.31
C LEU A 23 21.19 -7.23 -6.46
N ASN A 24 19.88 -6.97 -6.45
CA ASN A 24 18.86 -8.01 -6.61
C ASN A 24 19.03 -8.74 -7.95
N GLN A 25 19.36 -8.03 -9.04
CA GLN A 25 19.58 -8.63 -10.35
C GLN A 25 20.79 -9.58 -10.37
N TYR A 26 21.83 -9.28 -9.60
CA TYR A 26 22.96 -10.19 -9.42
C TYR A 26 22.57 -11.44 -8.63
N LEU A 27 21.78 -11.26 -7.56
CA LEU A 27 21.34 -12.35 -6.67
C LEU A 27 20.31 -13.28 -7.32
N GLN A 28 19.51 -12.80 -8.28
CA GLN A 28 18.52 -13.62 -9.00
C GLN A 28 19.13 -14.87 -9.65
N ASN A 29 20.43 -14.85 -9.96
CA ASN A 29 21.14 -15.98 -10.56
C ASN A 29 21.98 -16.78 -9.52
N ARG A 30 21.79 -16.53 -8.22
CA ARG A 30 22.59 -17.10 -7.11
C ARG A 30 21.70 -17.77 -6.06
N ASN A 31 21.45 -19.06 -6.25
CA ASN A 31 20.67 -19.87 -5.31
C ASN A 31 21.44 -20.24 -4.03
N ASP A 32 22.76 -20.05 -4.03
CA ASP A 32 23.66 -20.31 -2.92
C ASP A 32 23.64 -19.20 -1.85
N ILE A 33 23.02 -18.05 -2.16
CA ILE A 33 22.98 -16.89 -1.29
C ILE A 33 21.53 -16.57 -0.94
N THR A 34 21.23 -16.48 0.34
CA THR A 34 19.95 -15.98 0.82
C THR A 34 20.17 -15.12 2.05
N PHE A 35 19.68 -13.88 1.98
CA PHE A 35 19.77 -12.94 3.09
C PHE A 35 18.52 -12.99 3.96
N SER A 36 18.70 -12.74 5.25
CA SER A 36 17.67 -12.79 6.28
C SER A 36 17.14 -11.38 6.58
N PRO A 37 15.82 -11.14 6.50
CA PRO A 37 15.25 -9.84 6.80
C PRO A 37 15.27 -9.53 8.30
N GLN A 38 15.95 -8.45 8.68
CA GLN A 38 16.01 -7.98 10.07
C GLN A 38 14.97 -6.89 10.41
N SER A 39 14.24 -6.39 9.41
CA SER A 39 13.24 -5.34 9.60
C SER A 39 12.04 -5.51 8.66
N SER A 40 10.86 -5.10 9.13
CA SER A 40 9.64 -5.02 8.31
C SER A 40 9.74 -4.03 7.15
N THR A 41 10.75 -3.15 7.16
CA THR A 41 11.08 -2.20 6.08
C THR A 41 12.10 -2.76 5.09
N CYS A 42 12.74 -3.90 5.34
CA CYS A 42 13.78 -4.46 4.46
C CYS A 42 13.65 -5.99 4.39
N TRP A 43 12.65 -6.45 3.67
CA TRP A 43 12.38 -7.89 3.51
C TRP A 43 13.44 -8.61 2.66
N ARG A 44 14.24 -7.86 1.89
CA ARG A 44 15.34 -8.41 1.07
C ARG A 44 16.58 -8.80 1.90
N GLY A 45 16.69 -8.33 3.15
CA GLY A 45 17.75 -8.73 4.07
C GLY A 45 19.12 -8.08 3.85
N TYR A 46 19.21 -7.05 2.99
CA TYR A 46 20.46 -6.31 2.75
C TYR A 46 20.23 -4.83 2.48
N TYR A 47 21.29 -4.04 2.65
CA TYR A 47 21.39 -2.64 2.30
C TYR A 47 22.68 -2.41 1.50
N GLY A 48 22.52 -1.93 0.26
CA GLY A 48 23.63 -1.49 -0.57
C GLY A 48 24.06 -0.06 -0.29
N GLN A 49 25.35 0.20 -0.52
CA GLN A 49 25.91 1.53 -0.69
C GLN A 49 26.54 1.61 -2.07
N TRP A 50 26.14 2.58 -2.85
CA TRP A 50 26.48 2.69 -4.27
C TRP A 50 27.14 4.02 -4.57
N LYS A 51 27.97 4.09 -5.61
CA LYS A 51 28.43 5.35 -6.19
C LYS A 51 28.28 5.34 -7.70
N ILE A 52 28.11 6.51 -8.29
CA ILE A 52 28.25 6.71 -9.72
C ILE A 52 29.50 7.54 -9.98
N GLU A 53 30.41 6.99 -10.78
CA GLU A 53 31.68 7.63 -11.15
C GLU A 53 31.95 7.34 -12.62
N GLU A 54 32.30 8.37 -13.40
CA GLU A 54 32.50 8.25 -14.86
C GLU A 54 31.36 7.51 -15.59
N ASN A 55 30.11 7.83 -15.24
CA ASN A 55 28.90 7.18 -15.75
C ASN A 55 28.79 5.68 -15.46
N LYS A 56 29.57 5.14 -14.51
CA LYS A 56 29.50 3.73 -14.10
C LYS A 56 28.94 3.61 -12.71
N LEU A 57 28.06 2.63 -12.51
CA LEU A 57 27.52 2.27 -11.21
C LEU A 57 28.45 1.28 -10.50
N PHE A 58 28.81 1.60 -9.25
CA PHE A 58 29.63 0.73 -8.41
C PHE A 58 28.93 0.43 -7.09
N LEU A 59 28.98 -0.83 -6.67
CA LEU A 59 28.70 -1.23 -5.30
C LEU A 59 29.96 -1.01 -4.46
N ILE A 60 29.89 -0.16 -3.44
CA ILE A 60 31.03 0.19 -2.58
C ILE A 60 30.86 -0.29 -1.13
N GLY A 61 29.65 -0.67 -0.76
CA GLY A 61 29.34 -1.19 0.57
C GLY A 61 28.13 -2.10 0.52
N LEU A 62 28.13 -3.07 1.43
CA LEU A 62 27.01 -3.97 1.63
C LEU A 62 26.89 -4.18 3.13
N GLU A 63 25.66 -4.15 3.61
CA GLU A 63 25.28 -4.63 4.92
C GLU A 63 24.18 -5.66 4.73
N ALA A 64 24.45 -6.93 5.03
CA ALA A 64 23.48 -8.00 4.89
C ALA A 64 23.57 -9.01 6.03
N TYR A 65 22.51 -9.78 6.22
CA TYR A 65 22.42 -10.80 7.27
C TYR A 65 22.17 -12.16 6.63
N ILE A 66 22.83 -13.22 7.08
CA ILE A 66 22.69 -14.54 6.47
C ILE A 66 21.52 -15.30 7.09
N ILE A 67 20.82 -16.10 6.29
CA ILE A 67 19.77 -16.99 6.80
C ILE A 67 20.37 -18.09 7.67
N GLY A 68 19.76 -18.34 8.84
CA GLY A 68 20.26 -19.32 9.82
C GLY A 68 21.35 -18.80 10.76
N ASP A 69 21.94 -17.63 10.48
CA ASP A 69 22.84 -16.91 11.38
C ASP A 69 22.52 -15.41 11.30
N THR A 70 21.48 -15.01 12.03
CA THR A 70 20.96 -13.64 12.03
C THR A 70 21.81 -12.67 12.86
N GLU A 71 22.78 -13.17 13.62
CA GLU A 71 23.70 -12.32 14.39
C GLU A 71 24.90 -11.90 13.54
N THR A 72 25.27 -12.71 12.55
CA THR A 72 26.39 -12.42 11.67
C THR A 72 25.98 -11.47 10.54
N LYS A 73 26.49 -10.23 10.66
CA LYS A 73 26.44 -9.21 9.61
C LYS A 73 27.59 -9.42 8.62
N VAL A 74 27.27 -9.56 7.35
CA VAL A 74 28.26 -9.66 6.26
C VAL A 74 28.29 -8.39 5.43
N GLY A 75 29.43 -8.17 4.77
CA GLY A 75 29.63 -7.02 3.88
C GLY A 75 30.14 -7.41 2.50
N LEU A 76 30.66 -6.42 1.77
CA LEU A 76 31.00 -6.56 0.34
C LEU A 76 31.91 -7.77 0.06
N ASN A 77 32.89 -8.01 0.93
CA ASN A 77 33.86 -9.08 0.82
C ASN A 77 33.24 -10.50 0.84
N TYR A 78 32.02 -10.65 1.36
CA TYR A 78 31.29 -11.93 1.35
C TYR A 78 30.85 -12.31 -0.07
N LEU A 79 30.39 -11.32 -0.86
CA LEU A 79 29.96 -11.54 -2.24
C LEU A 79 31.10 -11.40 -3.24
N PHE A 80 32.04 -10.50 -2.95
CA PHE A 80 33.14 -10.11 -3.85
C PHE A 80 34.46 -10.06 -3.08
N PRO A 81 35.09 -11.23 -2.81
CA PRO A 81 36.29 -11.31 -2.01
C PRO A 81 37.44 -10.44 -2.55
N GLY A 82 38.07 -9.66 -1.66
CA GLY A 82 39.21 -8.81 -1.96
C GLY A 82 38.89 -7.51 -2.70
N GLN A 83 37.63 -7.27 -3.08
CA GLN A 83 37.23 -6.07 -3.81
C GLN A 83 36.81 -4.95 -2.85
N LYS A 84 37.29 -3.73 -3.11
CA LYS A 84 36.89 -2.52 -2.37
C LYS A 84 35.64 -1.87 -2.96
N GLU A 85 35.46 -2.02 -4.25
CA GLU A 85 34.32 -1.56 -5.03
C GLU A 85 34.13 -2.51 -6.21
N VAL A 86 32.89 -2.64 -6.68
CA VAL A 86 32.54 -3.60 -7.71
C VAL A 86 31.73 -2.90 -8.78
N PHE A 87 32.23 -2.90 -10.01
CA PHE A 87 31.49 -2.38 -11.16
C PHE A 87 30.26 -3.25 -11.40
N ALA A 88 29.09 -2.63 -11.37
CA ALA A 88 27.80 -3.30 -11.45
C ALA A 88 27.39 -3.61 -12.90
N ASN A 89 28.27 -4.27 -13.65
CA ASN A 89 28.06 -4.57 -15.07
C ASN A 89 26.83 -5.46 -15.36
N TRP A 90 26.28 -6.10 -14.34
CA TRP A 90 25.06 -6.89 -14.40
C TRP A 90 23.79 -6.04 -14.44
N PHE A 91 23.84 -4.79 -13.98
CA PHE A 91 22.63 -4.01 -13.75
C PHE A 91 22.09 -3.39 -15.04
N ASN A 92 20.82 -3.64 -15.32
CA ASN A 92 20.05 -3.01 -16.39
C ASN A 92 18.73 -2.50 -15.82
N GLY A 93 18.43 -1.21 -15.96
CA GLY A 93 17.18 -0.63 -15.47
C GLY A 93 17.33 0.78 -14.91
N GLU A 94 16.32 1.21 -14.16
CA GLU A 94 16.23 2.57 -13.66
C GLU A 94 16.49 2.65 -12.16
N ILE A 95 17.24 3.66 -11.75
CA ILE A 95 17.37 4.07 -10.37
C ILE A 95 16.57 5.35 -10.18
N ARG A 96 15.54 5.28 -9.34
CA ARG A 96 14.76 6.44 -8.90
C ARG A 96 15.40 7.04 -7.65
N ILE A 97 15.59 8.36 -7.66
CA ILE A 97 16.11 9.17 -6.55
C ILE A 97 15.01 10.17 -6.17
N PRO A 98 14.29 9.94 -5.07
CA PRO A 98 13.26 10.87 -4.64
C PRO A 98 13.85 12.15 -4.06
N GLN A 99 13.26 13.29 -4.42
CA GLN A 99 13.77 14.62 -4.11
C GLN A 99 12.69 15.53 -3.50
N GLY A 100 13.10 16.36 -2.56
CA GLY A 100 12.21 17.28 -1.86
C GLY A 100 11.34 16.59 -0.81
N LYS A 101 10.19 17.19 -0.50
CA LYS A 101 9.28 16.68 0.54
C LYS A 101 8.49 15.47 0.03
N MET A 102 8.22 14.52 0.94
CA MET A 102 7.24 13.46 0.69
C MET A 102 5.83 14.07 0.72
N LEU A 103 5.14 14.05 -0.41
CA LEU A 103 3.78 14.56 -0.58
C LEU A 103 2.74 13.53 -0.14
N GLU A 104 3.00 12.25 -0.37
CA GLU A 104 2.12 11.15 0.02
C GLU A 104 2.92 9.91 0.40
N TYR A 105 2.67 9.39 1.60
CA TYR A 105 3.19 8.10 2.01
C TYR A 105 2.39 6.95 1.39
N VAL A 106 3.07 6.04 0.69
CA VAL A 106 2.48 4.80 0.18
C VAL A 106 3.25 3.61 0.71
N HIS A 107 2.54 2.72 1.36
CA HIS A 107 3.08 1.58 2.10
C HIS A 107 3.47 0.38 1.21
N ARG A 108 3.62 0.58 -0.11
CA ARG A 108 3.95 -0.45 -1.10
C ARG A 108 5.31 -0.19 -1.74
N GLY A 109 6.33 -0.91 -1.30
CA GLY A 109 7.68 -0.80 -1.87
C GLY A 109 8.19 0.64 -1.82
N TYR A 110 8.53 1.17 -2.98
CA TYR A 110 9.00 2.54 -3.17
C TYR A 110 7.91 3.51 -3.69
N ALA A 111 6.63 3.17 -3.60
CA ALA A 111 5.54 3.92 -4.26
C ALA A 111 5.17 5.27 -3.63
N SER A 112 5.85 5.69 -2.54
CA SER A 112 5.62 7.02 -1.95
C SER A 112 5.90 8.12 -2.98
N LEU A 113 5.09 9.18 -2.91
CA LEU A 113 5.19 10.32 -3.83
C LEU A 113 5.97 11.44 -3.16
N TYR A 114 6.97 11.96 -3.86
CA TYR A 114 7.80 13.09 -3.44
C TYR A 114 7.57 14.27 -4.38
N GLU A 115 8.00 15.47 -4.03
CA GLU A 115 7.86 16.67 -4.88
C GLU A 115 8.43 16.44 -6.28
N ARG A 116 9.59 15.80 -6.36
CA ARG A 116 10.24 15.45 -7.63
C ARG A 116 10.93 14.10 -7.52
N ASP A 117 11.18 13.49 -8.67
CA ASP A 117 11.98 12.28 -8.79
C ASP A 117 13.01 12.44 -9.91
N LEU A 118 14.27 12.15 -9.60
CA LEU A 118 15.33 12.00 -10.60
C LEU A 118 15.45 10.52 -10.95
N PHE A 119 15.34 10.19 -12.24
CA PHE A 119 15.54 8.85 -12.75
C PHE A 119 16.87 8.77 -13.51
N LEU A 120 17.63 7.72 -13.21
CA LEU A 120 18.89 7.40 -13.84
C LEU A 120 18.75 6.05 -14.54
N VAL A 121 18.97 6.00 -15.85
CA VAL A 121 18.77 4.81 -16.68
C VAL A 121 20.11 4.15 -16.98
N PHE A 122 20.22 2.86 -16.69
CA PHE A 122 21.46 2.09 -16.83
C PHE A 122 21.32 0.92 -17.81
N GLU A 123 22.36 0.74 -18.61
CA GLU A 123 22.60 -0.47 -19.41
C GLU A 123 23.98 -1.05 -19.05
N ASN A 124 24.02 -2.31 -18.62
CA ASN A 124 25.23 -3.01 -18.17
C ASN A 124 26.07 -2.19 -17.18
N GLY A 125 25.40 -1.55 -16.21
CA GLY A 125 26.03 -0.69 -15.21
C GLY A 125 26.49 0.69 -15.72
N ILE A 126 26.25 1.02 -17.00
CA ILE A 126 26.57 2.34 -17.59
C ILE A 126 25.34 3.23 -17.60
N LEU A 127 25.46 4.44 -17.05
CA LEU A 127 24.45 5.49 -17.11
C LEU A 127 24.32 6.00 -18.54
N ILE A 128 23.19 5.72 -19.18
CA ILE A 128 22.92 6.10 -20.57
C ILE A 128 21.95 7.27 -20.70
N ASN A 129 21.12 7.52 -19.68
CA ASN A 129 20.15 8.60 -19.68
C ASN A 129 19.79 9.05 -18.25
N GLN A 130 19.31 10.28 -18.11
CA GLN A 130 18.74 10.80 -16.89
C GLN A 130 17.57 11.75 -17.21
N TYR A 131 16.53 11.74 -16.38
CA TYR A 131 15.41 12.67 -16.50
C TYR A 131 14.75 12.92 -15.14
N GLU A 132 14.06 14.05 -15.03
CA GLU A 132 13.38 14.48 -13.82
C GLU A 132 11.86 14.52 -14.05
N VAL A 133 11.10 14.17 -13.02
CA VAL A 133 9.64 14.26 -13.00
C VAL A 133 9.21 15.15 -11.83
N ASP A 134 8.44 16.22 -12.11
CA ASP A 134 7.74 16.99 -11.07
C ASP A 134 6.36 16.35 -10.82
N ASN A 135 6.13 15.94 -9.58
CA ASN A 135 4.95 15.16 -9.20
C ASN A 135 3.81 16.01 -8.62
N LYS A 136 3.90 17.35 -8.64
CA LYS A 136 2.87 18.21 -8.04
C LYS A 136 1.52 18.03 -8.72
N GLU A 137 1.49 17.94 -10.04
CA GLU A 137 0.25 17.73 -10.80
C GLU A 137 -0.37 16.38 -10.46
N GLU A 138 0.43 15.31 -10.47
CA GLU A 138 -0.02 13.99 -10.03
C GLU A 138 -0.57 14.02 -8.59
N TYR A 139 0.10 14.73 -7.69
CA TYR A 139 -0.37 14.88 -6.32
C TYR A 139 -1.74 15.58 -6.25
N GLN A 140 -1.95 16.64 -7.03
CA GLN A 140 -3.26 17.31 -7.10
C GLN A 140 -4.34 16.38 -7.65
N ASP A 141 -4.05 15.63 -8.71
CA ASP A 141 -4.99 14.66 -9.28
C ASP A 141 -5.38 13.57 -8.28
N ARG A 142 -4.41 13.04 -7.52
CA ARG A 142 -4.66 12.08 -6.44
C ARG A 142 -5.55 12.68 -5.35
N LEU A 143 -5.35 13.95 -4.97
CA LEU A 143 -6.20 14.64 -4.01
C LEU A 143 -7.63 14.80 -4.51
N ILE A 144 -7.82 15.28 -5.74
CA ILE A 144 -9.14 15.47 -6.36
C ILE A 144 -9.88 14.13 -6.43
N LYS A 145 -9.19 13.06 -6.83
CA LYS A 145 -9.75 11.70 -6.89
C LYS A 145 -10.18 11.19 -5.51
N ARG A 146 -9.39 11.40 -4.45
CA ARG A 146 -9.80 11.01 -3.10
C ARG A 146 -11.03 11.79 -2.64
N LEU A 147 -11.07 13.10 -2.88
CA LEU A 147 -12.21 13.94 -2.53
C LEU A 147 -13.48 13.51 -3.25
N SER A 148 -13.40 13.16 -4.55
CA SER A 148 -14.56 12.67 -5.31
C SER A 148 -15.05 11.32 -4.80
N LEU A 149 -14.14 10.37 -4.51
CA LEU A 149 -14.48 9.07 -3.92
C LEU A 149 -15.11 9.20 -2.53
N THR A 150 -14.58 10.10 -1.67
CA THR A 150 -15.16 10.38 -0.35
C THR A 150 -16.56 10.97 -0.48
N LYS A 151 -16.76 11.91 -1.41
CA LYS A 151 -18.08 12.51 -1.67
C LYS A 151 -19.08 11.45 -2.14
N GLU A 152 -18.69 10.57 -3.04
CA GLU A 152 -19.54 9.48 -3.52
C GLU A 152 -19.90 8.49 -2.40
N SER A 153 -18.91 8.06 -1.62
CA SER A 153 -19.12 7.19 -0.45
C SER A 153 -20.08 7.80 0.58
N ASN A 154 -19.90 9.09 0.88
CA ASN A 154 -20.78 9.83 1.79
C ASN A 154 -22.21 9.93 1.24
N ASN A 155 -22.37 10.19 -0.06
CA ASN A 155 -23.69 10.21 -0.71
C ASN A 155 -24.36 8.83 -0.66
N LYS A 156 -23.62 7.75 -0.93
CA LYS A 156 -24.13 6.38 -0.84
C LYS A 156 -24.55 6.03 0.59
N LYS A 157 -23.74 6.41 1.58
CA LYS A 157 -24.05 6.25 3.01
C LYS A 157 -25.29 7.05 3.42
N LYS A 158 -25.41 8.30 2.98
CA LYS A 158 -26.58 9.16 3.22
C LYS A 158 -27.85 8.54 2.64
N LYS A 159 -27.81 8.10 1.38
CA LYS A 159 -28.94 7.43 0.72
C LYS A 159 -29.34 6.15 1.46
N ARG A 160 -28.37 5.34 1.89
CA ARG A 160 -28.63 4.15 2.71
C ARG A 160 -29.30 4.50 4.03
N ASN A 161 -28.82 5.52 4.73
CA ASN A 161 -29.39 5.96 6.01
C ASN A 161 -30.84 6.45 5.83
N ILE A 162 -31.14 7.21 4.77
CA ILE A 162 -32.51 7.62 4.45
C ILE A 162 -33.43 6.41 4.26
N VAL A 163 -32.98 5.40 3.50
CA VAL A 163 -33.75 4.16 3.29
C VAL A 163 -34.00 3.43 4.61
N ILE A 164 -32.98 3.31 5.47
CA ILE A 164 -33.12 2.69 6.80
C ILE A 164 -34.11 3.48 7.68
N SER A 165 -34.04 4.82 7.68
CA SER A 165 -34.97 5.66 8.43
C SER A 165 -36.42 5.49 7.97
N ILE A 166 -36.68 5.42 6.66
CA ILE A 166 -38.03 5.18 6.12
C ILE A 166 -38.54 3.79 6.54
N LEU A 167 -37.71 2.75 6.44
CA LEU A 167 -38.09 1.39 6.85
C LEU A 167 -38.41 1.31 8.35
N ALA A 168 -37.66 2.03 9.20
CA ALA A 168 -37.93 2.08 10.64
C ALA A 168 -39.27 2.75 10.95
N ILE A 169 -39.63 3.84 10.26
CA ILE A 169 -40.92 4.52 10.43
C ILE A 169 -42.08 3.57 10.04
N ILE A 170 -41.95 2.84 8.93
CA ILE A 170 -42.95 1.86 8.49
C ILE A 170 -43.11 0.74 9.54
N LEU A 171 -42.00 0.24 10.09
CA LEU A 171 -42.01 -0.80 11.12
C LEU A 171 -42.76 -0.34 12.38
N ILE A 172 -42.48 0.88 12.85
CA ILE A 172 -43.15 1.48 14.01
C ILE A 172 -44.66 1.58 13.76
N GLY A 173 -45.07 2.04 12.57
CA GLY A 173 -46.50 2.11 12.20
C GLY A 173 -47.20 0.75 12.23
N ILE A 174 -46.56 -0.32 11.73
CA ILE A 174 -47.11 -1.68 11.76
C ILE A 174 -47.25 -2.17 13.21
N CYS A 175 -46.23 -1.95 14.06
CA CYS A 175 -46.29 -2.33 15.48
C CYS A 175 -47.45 -1.65 16.21
N ILE A 176 -47.67 -0.36 15.98
CA ILE A 176 -48.79 0.40 16.55
C ILE A 176 -50.13 -0.18 16.07
N GLY A 177 -50.27 -0.50 14.78
CA GLY A 177 -51.47 -1.12 14.23
C GLY A 177 -51.79 -2.49 14.85
N ILE A 178 -50.78 -3.35 15.00
CA ILE A 178 -50.90 -4.65 15.68
C ILE A 178 -51.36 -4.47 17.13
N TYR A 179 -50.78 -3.51 17.86
CA TYR A 179 -51.15 -3.21 19.24
C TYR A 179 -52.64 -2.88 19.38
N TYR A 180 -53.17 -1.98 18.53
CA TYR A 180 -54.59 -1.62 18.56
C TYR A 180 -55.52 -2.78 18.14
N LEU A 181 -55.11 -3.63 17.20
CA LEU A 181 -55.87 -4.84 16.82
C LEU A 181 -56.00 -5.83 17.98
N ILE A 182 -54.92 -6.03 18.74
CA ILE A 182 -54.91 -6.89 19.94
C ILE A 182 -55.86 -6.30 21.00
N MET A 183 -55.79 -4.99 21.23
CA MET A 183 -56.66 -4.29 22.19
C MET A 183 -58.15 -4.38 21.84
N TRP A 184 -58.50 -4.57 20.56
CA TRP A 184 -59.89 -4.72 20.12
C TRP A 184 -60.54 -6.04 20.60
N GLY A 185 -59.74 -7.06 20.94
CA GLY A 185 -60.20 -8.23 21.71
C GLY A 185 -61.05 -9.29 20.97
N SER A 186 -61.14 -9.25 19.64
CA SER A 186 -61.90 -10.23 18.85
C SER A 186 -61.04 -11.41 18.39
N VAL A 187 -61.63 -12.60 18.22
CA VAL A 187 -60.90 -13.78 17.69
C VAL A 187 -60.27 -13.48 16.31
N ILE A 188 -60.99 -12.75 15.45
CA ILE A 188 -60.52 -12.36 14.12
C ILE A 188 -59.31 -11.41 14.22
N SER A 189 -59.32 -10.46 15.17
CA SER A 189 -58.21 -9.51 15.32
C SER A 189 -56.93 -10.18 15.82
N TYR A 190 -57.01 -11.22 16.65
CA TYR A 190 -55.85 -12.03 17.01
C TYR A 190 -55.26 -12.80 15.81
N VAL A 191 -56.10 -13.40 14.96
CA VAL A 191 -55.63 -14.10 13.75
C VAL A 191 -54.95 -13.13 12.79
N ILE A 192 -55.53 -11.95 12.56
CA ILE A 192 -54.91 -10.91 11.70
C ILE A 192 -53.57 -10.44 12.29
N SER A 193 -53.50 -10.24 13.62
CA SER A 193 -52.28 -9.79 14.28
C SER A 193 -51.11 -10.77 14.15
N THR A 194 -51.37 -12.08 14.19
CA THR A 194 -50.31 -13.10 14.07
C THR A 194 -49.75 -13.18 12.65
N ILE A 195 -50.59 -13.08 11.63
CA ILE A 195 -50.16 -13.02 10.22
C ILE A 195 -49.28 -11.79 9.97
N LEU A 196 -49.71 -10.63 10.47
CA LEU A 196 -48.93 -9.38 10.38
C LEU A 196 -47.60 -9.48 11.15
N GLY A 197 -47.59 -10.13 12.32
CA GLY A 197 -46.39 -10.37 13.11
C GLY A 197 -45.34 -11.23 12.38
N ILE A 198 -45.75 -12.29 11.68
CA ILE A 198 -44.84 -13.13 10.88
C ILE A 198 -44.24 -12.31 9.72
N GLY A 199 -45.06 -11.51 9.04
CA GLY A 199 -44.59 -10.59 7.99
C GLY A 199 -43.59 -9.55 8.51
N LEU A 200 -43.80 -9.06 9.74
CA LEU A 200 -42.90 -8.12 10.42
C LEU A 200 -41.51 -8.72 10.66
N ILE A 201 -41.43 -9.98 11.10
CA ILE A 201 -40.17 -10.69 11.34
C ILE A 201 -39.35 -10.81 10.04
N PHE A 202 -40.01 -11.12 8.92
CA PHE A 202 -39.36 -11.19 7.61
C PHE A 202 -38.81 -9.83 7.15
N LEU A 203 -39.57 -8.74 7.37
CA LEU A 203 -39.12 -7.37 7.09
C LEU A 203 -37.89 -6.99 7.93
N ILE A 204 -37.88 -7.33 9.22
CA ILE A 204 -36.73 -7.11 10.11
C ILE A 204 -35.48 -7.84 9.59
N PHE A 205 -35.63 -9.10 9.15
CA PHE A 205 -34.53 -9.86 8.55
C PHE A 205 -33.97 -9.17 7.29
N LEU A 206 -34.82 -8.60 6.44
CA LEU A 206 -34.42 -7.87 5.24
C LEU A 206 -33.62 -6.60 5.60
N VAL A 207 -34.06 -5.86 6.62
CA VAL A 207 -33.36 -4.68 7.15
C VAL A 207 -31.98 -5.06 7.69
N ILE A 208 -31.89 -6.12 8.48
CA ILE A 208 -30.62 -6.63 9.03
C ILE A 208 -29.66 -6.98 7.89
N LYS A 209 -30.13 -7.69 6.86
CA LYS A 209 -29.31 -8.05 5.68
C LYS A 209 -28.79 -6.84 4.91
N ILE A 210 -29.59 -5.78 4.75
CA ILE A 210 -29.17 -4.52 4.11
C ILE A 210 -28.13 -3.77 4.96
N THR A 211 -28.24 -3.88 6.29
CA THR A 211 -27.36 -3.19 7.24
C THR A 211 -26.01 -3.90 7.38
N LEU A 212 -25.99 -5.23 7.32
CA LEU A 212 -24.79 -6.08 7.45
C LEU A 212 -23.96 -6.23 6.16
N LYS A 213 -24.51 -5.88 4.99
CA LYS A 213 -23.74 -5.82 3.73
C LYS A 213 -22.83 -4.58 3.78
N LYS A 214 -21.75 -4.68 4.57
CA LYS A 214 -20.62 -3.76 4.63
C LYS A 214 -19.65 -4.03 3.49
#